data_AF-A0A504UFR2-F1
#
_entry.id   AF-A0A504UFR2-F1
#
_cell.length_a   1.000
_cell.length_b   1.000
_cell.length_c   1.000
_cell.angle_alpha   90.00
_cell.angle_beta   90.00
_cell.angle_gamma   90.00
#
_symmetry.space_group_name_H-M   'P 1'
#
loop_
_entity.id
_entity.type
_entity.pdbx_description
1 polymer ?
#
loop_
_entity_poly.entity_id
_entity_poly.type
_entity_poly.pdbx_seq_one_letter_code
_entity_poly.pdbx_strand_id
1 'polypeptide(L)'
;MRTALYSALGVMLMLSACAKPPSQTRNACAIFEQRDGLFNNWRRAAVSAEREYGVPVPILMATIYTESSFRHNAKPPRKWYLGFIPGKRASSAYGYSQALDGTWDRYRQETGRWGARRTDFADAIRFIGWYHRETADKLKIQLNDPYNLYLAYHSGLTGYLRGAYKNRPEALKGAKRFTEITYTYARQLQQCPG
;
A
#
# COMPACT_ATOMS: atom_id res chain seq x y z
N MET A 1 48.41 37.00 -24.32
CA MET A 1 48.53 36.30 -23.02
C MET A 1 47.15 35.81 -22.62
N ARG A 2 47.06 34.53 -22.24
CA ARG A 2 45.85 33.76 -21.97
C ARG A 2 45.44 33.92 -20.49
N THR A 3 44.17 34.16 -20.21
CA THR A 3 43.46 33.74 -18.96
C THR A 3 41.96 33.81 -19.25
N ALA A 4 41.34 32.74 -19.75
CA ALA A 4 40.73 31.65 -18.98
C ALA A 4 39.44 32.09 -18.24
N LEU A 5 38.31 31.73 -18.85
CA LEU A 5 36.95 31.76 -18.34
C LEU A 5 36.83 30.98 -17.02
N TYR A 6 36.17 31.57 -16.01
CA TYR A 6 35.72 30.85 -14.82
C TYR A 6 34.19 30.81 -14.74
N SER A 7 33.70 29.70 -15.25
CA SER A 7 32.53 28.92 -14.87
C SER A 7 31.86 29.26 -13.52
N ALA A 8 30.54 29.47 -13.56
CA ALA A 8 29.65 29.13 -12.45
C ALA A 8 28.29 28.65 -13.01
N LEU A 9 28.32 27.53 -13.73
CA LEU A 9 27.12 26.78 -14.07
C LEU A 9 26.72 25.98 -12.83
N GLY A 10 25.76 26.50 -12.06
CA GLY A 10 25.18 25.83 -10.91
C GLY A 10 24.50 24.53 -11.33
N VAL A 11 25.20 23.41 -11.14
CA VAL A 11 24.62 22.07 -11.33
C VAL A 11 23.68 21.79 -10.16
N MET A 12 22.38 21.94 -10.42
CA MET A 12 21.31 21.50 -9.53
C MET A 12 21.28 19.97 -9.55
N LEU A 13 22.05 19.34 -8.64
CA LEU A 13 22.03 17.91 -8.39
C LEU A 13 20.67 17.51 -7.78
N MET A 14 19.70 17.21 -8.64
CA MET A 14 18.49 16.49 -8.25
C MET A 14 18.87 15.03 -7.96
N LEU A 15 19.23 14.75 -6.71
CA LEU A 15 19.40 13.38 -6.22
C LEU A 15 18.05 12.65 -6.31
N SER A 16 17.88 11.80 -7.32
CA SER A 16 16.77 10.87 -7.40
C SER A 16 16.93 9.81 -6.30
N ALA A 17 16.30 10.04 -5.15
CA ALA A 17 16.26 9.07 -4.06
C ALA A 17 15.40 7.86 -4.50
N CYS A 18 16.05 6.79 -4.95
CA CYS A 18 15.40 5.50 -5.14
C CYS A 18 14.94 4.97 -3.76
N ALA A 19 13.67 5.14 -3.42
CA ALA A 19 13.08 4.65 -2.18
C ALA A 19 13.04 3.10 -2.18
N LYS A 20 14.09 2.47 -1.63
CA LYS A 20 14.14 1.00 -1.37
C LYS A 20 13.12 0.63 -0.29
N PRO A 21 12.42 -0.52 -0.35
CA PRO A 21 11.51 -1.00 0.71
C PRO A 21 12.19 -1.07 2.09
N PRO A 22 11.42 -1.03 3.20
CA PRO A 22 12.00 -1.23 4.52
C PRO A 22 12.67 -2.60 4.63
N SER A 23 13.81 -2.69 5.32
CA SER A 23 14.55 -3.96 5.45
C SER A 23 13.85 -4.96 6.37
N GLN A 24 13.10 -4.46 7.35
CA GLN A 24 12.34 -5.24 8.33
C GLN A 24 10.83 -5.07 8.13
N THR A 25 10.30 -5.56 7.01
CA THR A 25 8.87 -5.42 6.68
C THR A 25 7.90 -6.12 7.64
N ARG A 26 8.37 -6.95 8.59
CA ARG A 26 7.54 -7.59 9.62
C ARG A 26 7.59 -6.88 10.98
N ASN A 27 8.33 -5.77 11.08
CA ASN A 27 8.43 -4.95 12.28
C ASN A 27 7.85 -3.56 11.99
N ALA A 28 6.65 -3.27 12.51
CA ALA A 28 5.96 -2.00 12.31
C ALA A 28 6.74 -0.81 12.86
N CYS A 29 7.39 -0.94 14.03
CA CYS A 29 8.21 0.13 14.60
C CYS A 29 9.39 0.45 13.68
N ALA A 30 10.12 -0.57 13.23
CA ALA A 30 11.26 -0.38 12.32
C ALA A 30 10.83 0.22 10.97
N ILE A 31 9.66 -0.14 10.45
CA ILE A 31 9.12 0.48 9.23
C ILE A 31 8.91 1.98 9.43
N PHE A 32 8.29 2.37 10.55
CA PHE A 32 8.06 3.78 10.86
C PHE A 32 9.37 4.51 11.13
N GLU A 33 10.27 3.98 11.96
CA GLU A 33 11.59 4.58 12.21
C GLU A 33 12.40 4.79 10.92
N GLN A 34 12.37 3.84 9.99
CA GLN A 34 13.13 3.96 8.73
C GLN A 34 12.51 4.96 7.75
N ARG A 35 11.20 5.23 7.87
CA ARG A 35 10.43 6.00 6.88
C ARG A 35 9.98 7.36 7.36
N ASP A 36 9.99 7.55 8.66
CA ASP A 36 9.68 8.81 9.31
C ASP A 36 10.98 9.64 9.35
N GLY A 37 11.02 10.65 8.48
CA GLY A 37 12.08 11.65 8.42
C GLY A 37 11.47 13.04 8.23
N LEU A 38 12.32 14.03 7.95
CA LEU A 38 11.88 15.43 7.78
C LEU A 38 10.84 15.63 6.66
N PHE A 39 10.92 14.82 5.60
CA PHE A 39 10.12 14.99 4.38
C PHE A 39 9.04 13.92 4.17
N ASN A 40 9.06 12.84 4.95
CA ASN A 40 8.09 11.75 4.86
C ASN A 40 7.74 11.30 6.28
N ASN A 41 6.45 11.08 6.57
CA ASN A 41 6.03 10.56 7.86
C ASN A 41 4.91 9.54 7.66
N TRP A 42 5.32 8.28 7.55
CA TRP A 42 4.45 7.14 7.30
C TRP A 42 3.56 6.85 8.50
N ARG A 43 4.08 7.00 9.72
CA ARG A 43 3.27 6.86 10.94
C ARG A 43 2.12 7.86 10.95
N ARG A 44 2.39 9.13 10.70
CA ARG A 44 1.38 10.20 10.63
C ARG A 44 0.36 9.92 9.54
N ALA A 45 0.81 9.47 8.36
CA ALA A 45 -0.09 9.11 7.28
C ALA A 45 -1.03 7.94 7.65
N ALA A 46 -0.49 6.90 8.29
CA ALA A 46 -1.26 5.76 8.76
C ALA A 46 -2.29 6.15 9.83
N VAL A 47 -1.86 6.89 10.85
CA VAL A 47 -2.75 7.40 11.92
C VAL A 47 -3.80 8.36 11.37
N SER A 48 -3.45 9.20 10.39
CA SER A 48 -4.43 10.06 9.72
C SER A 48 -5.47 9.26 8.96
N ALA A 49 -5.09 8.18 8.29
CA ALA A 49 -6.03 7.31 7.57
C ALA A 49 -6.92 6.53 8.54
N GLU A 50 -6.37 6.04 9.66
CA GLU A 50 -7.16 5.43 10.74
C GLU A 50 -8.16 6.43 11.33
N ARG A 51 -7.76 7.68 11.58
CA ARG A 51 -8.68 8.72 12.09
C ARG A 51 -9.80 9.04 11.10
N GLU A 52 -9.48 9.12 9.81
CA GLU A 52 -10.43 9.49 8.75
C GLU A 52 -11.43 8.35 8.47
N TYR A 53 -10.98 7.10 8.47
CA TYR A 53 -11.79 5.96 8.04
C TYR A 53 -12.12 4.95 9.16
N GLY A 54 -11.54 5.08 10.34
CA GLY A 54 -11.72 4.17 11.49
C GLY A 54 -11.06 2.80 11.35
N VAL A 55 -10.33 2.54 10.26
CA VAL A 55 -9.64 1.27 10.03
C VAL A 55 -8.34 1.25 10.85
N PRO A 56 -8.13 0.29 11.75
CA PRO A 56 -6.95 0.24 12.59
C PRO A 56 -5.62 0.29 11.81
N VAL A 57 -4.64 1.07 12.28
CA VAL A 57 -3.30 1.15 11.66
C VAL A 57 -2.68 -0.23 11.39
N PRO A 58 -2.74 -1.23 12.29
CA PRO A 58 -2.21 -2.56 12.02
C PRO A 58 -2.80 -3.22 10.76
N ILE A 59 -4.10 -3.02 10.50
CA ILE A 59 -4.79 -3.58 9.33
C ILE A 59 -4.33 -2.85 8.06
N LEU A 60 -4.27 -1.52 8.10
CA LEU A 60 -3.77 -0.70 6.98
C LEU A 60 -2.35 -1.12 6.58
N MET A 61 -1.46 -1.27 7.55
CA MET A 61 -0.08 -1.69 7.33
C MET A 61 0.01 -3.14 6.82
N ALA A 62 -0.81 -4.05 7.36
CA ALA A 62 -0.87 -5.44 6.91
C ALA A 62 -1.37 -5.55 5.45
N THR A 63 -2.27 -4.67 5.02
CA THR A 63 -2.70 -4.58 3.61
C THR A 63 -1.53 -4.17 2.72
N ILE A 64 -0.82 -3.09 3.05
CA ILE A 64 0.34 -2.68 2.23
C ILE A 64 1.42 -3.77 2.18
N TYR A 65 1.69 -4.43 3.30
CA TYR A 65 2.65 -5.53 3.36
C TYR A 65 2.25 -6.69 2.44
N THR A 66 0.99 -7.12 2.52
CA THR A 66 0.49 -8.26 1.75
C THR A 66 0.41 -7.93 0.25
N GLU A 67 0.00 -6.72 -0.11
CA GLU A 67 -0.19 -6.31 -1.50
C GLU A 67 1.14 -6.01 -2.21
N SER A 68 2.06 -5.32 -1.55
CA SER A 68 3.26 -4.80 -2.21
C SER A 68 4.57 -5.13 -1.52
N SER A 69 4.50 -5.62 -0.26
CA SER A 69 5.65 -5.71 0.63
C SER A 69 6.37 -4.36 0.76
N PHE A 70 5.58 -3.27 0.84
CA PHE A 70 6.04 -1.88 0.88
C PHE A 70 6.90 -1.45 -0.33
N ARG A 71 6.68 -2.04 -1.51
CA ARG A 71 7.28 -1.60 -2.77
C ARG A 71 6.40 -0.58 -3.47
N HIS A 72 6.88 0.66 -3.59
CA HIS A 72 6.16 1.76 -4.22
C HIS A 72 5.75 1.50 -5.68
N ASN A 73 6.50 0.66 -6.40
CA ASN A 73 6.29 0.34 -7.82
C ASN A 73 5.93 -1.13 -8.06
N ALA A 74 5.38 -1.83 -7.06
CA ALA A 74 4.93 -3.21 -7.21
C ALA A 74 3.98 -3.34 -8.41
N LYS A 75 4.25 -4.32 -9.27
CA LYS A 75 3.46 -4.64 -10.47
C LYS A 75 3.31 -6.16 -10.56
N PRO A 76 2.18 -6.66 -11.08
CA PRO A 76 2.03 -8.07 -11.41
C PRO A 76 3.15 -8.57 -12.33
N PRO A 77 3.52 -9.86 -12.24
CA PRO A 77 4.43 -10.47 -13.19
C PRO A 77 3.90 -10.27 -14.61
N ARG A 78 4.81 -9.96 -15.54
CA ARG A 78 4.46 -9.85 -16.97
C ARG A 78 4.67 -11.20 -17.65
N LYS A 79 3.85 -11.50 -18.65
CA LYS A 79 4.16 -12.60 -19.58
C LYS A 79 5.35 -12.19 -20.45
N TRP A 80 6.24 -13.13 -20.72
CA TRP A 80 7.38 -12.94 -21.63
C TRP A 80 7.22 -13.92 -22.80
N TYR A 81 7.41 -13.42 -24.01
CA TYR A 81 7.42 -14.23 -25.22
C TYR A 81 8.86 -14.35 -25.70
N LEU A 82 9.27 -15.57 -26.10
CA LEU A 82 10.60 -15.86 -26.61
C LEU A 82 11.75 -15.44 -25.68
N GLY A 83 11.49 -15.26 -24.37
CA GLY A 83 12.49 -14.87 -23.37
C GLY A 83 12.84 -13.37 -23.32
N PHE A 84 12.52 -12.57 -24.34
CA PHE A 84 12.89 -11.14 -24.39
C PHE A 84 11.79 -10.18 -24.88
N ILE A 85 10.71 -10.67 -25.48
CA ILE A 85 9.59 -9.83 -25.91
C ILE A 85 8.61 -9.64 -24.73
N PRO A 86 8.45 -8.41 -24.20
CA PRO A 86 7.57 -8.18 -23.06
C PRO A 86 6.10 -8.22 -23.49
N GLY A 87 5.33 -9.15 -22.91
CA GLY A 87 3.88 -9.25 -23.07
C GLY A 87 3.09 -8.40 -22.07
N LYS A 88 1.76 -8.51 -22.14
CA LYS A 88 0.84 -7.83 -21.21
C LYS A 88 0.96 -8.39 -19.78
N ARG A 89 0.65 -7.55 -18.78
CA ARG A 89 0.47 -7.98 -17.39
C ARG A 89 -0.93 -8.55 -17.18
N ALA A 90 -1.07 -9.39 -16.15
CA ALA A 90 -2.35 -10.02 -15.82
C ALA A 90 -3.43 -9.01 -15.38
N SER A 91 -3.03 -7.88 -14.80
CA SER A 91 -3.94 -6.80 -14.39
C SER A 91 -3.23 -5.44 -14.40
N SER A 92 -4.01 -4.37 -14.22
CA SER A 92 -3.53 -3.00 -14.01
C SER A 92 -3.18 -2.69 -12.54
N ALA A 93 -3.13 -3.70 -11.68
CA ALA A 93 -2.72 -3.52 -10.28
C ALA A 93 -1.35 -2.86 -10.18
N TYR A 94 -1.23 -1.83 -9.35
CA TYR A 94 0.00 -1.06 -9.27
C TYR A 94 0.21 -0.40 -7.90
N GLY A 95 1.48 -0.27 -7.52
CA GLY A 95 1.93 0.50 -6.37
C GLY A 95 1.65 -0.16 -5.02
N TYR A 96 1.64 0.63 -3.96
CA TYR A 96 1.53 0.11 -2.59
C TYR A 96 0.23 -0.64 -2.33
N SER A 97 -0.90 -0.16 -2.87
CA SER A 97 -2.23 -0.72 -2.66
C SER A 97 -2.62 -1.83 -3.64
N GLN A 98 -1.83 -2.03 -4.70
CA GLN A 98 -2.18 -2.89 -5.85
C GLN A 98 -3.57 -2.60 -6.45
N ALA A 99 -4.09 -1.38 -6.28
CA ALA A 99 -5.36 -0.99 -6.84
C ALA A 99 -5.34 -1.01 -8.38
N LEU A 100 -6.41 -1.53 -8.97
CA LEU A 100 -6.68 -1.44 -10.41
C LEU A 100 -6.95 0.01 -10.81
N ASP A 101 -6.70 0.34 -12.07
CA ASP A 101 -6.89 1.71 -12.60
C ASP A 101 -8.32 2.23 -12.32
N GLY A 102 -9.35 1.46 -12.67
CA GLY A 102 -10.74 1.87 -12.44
C GLY A 102 -11.10 2.06 -10.97
N THR A 103 -10.57 1.22 -10.07
CA THR A 103 -10.81 1.36 -8.63
C THR A 103 -10.11 2.60 -8.06
N TRP A 104 -8.89 2.88 -8.52
CA TRP A 104 -8.15 4.06 -8.13
C TRP A 104 -8.82 5.35 -8.64
N ASP A 105 -9.31 5.34 -9.87
CA ASP A 105 -9.99 6.49 -10.46
C ASP A 105 -11.29 6.80 -9.74
N ARG A 106 -12.06 5.76 -9.38
CA ARG A 106 -13.25 5.91 -8.53
C ARG A 106 -12.92 6.57 -7.19
N TYR A 107 -11.85 6.12 -6.52
CA TYR A 107 -11.39 6.77 -5.28
C TYR A 107 -11.08 8.25 -5.49
N ARG A 108 -10.32 8.59 -6.54
CA ARG A 108 -9.96 9.99 -6.81
C ARG A 108 -11.19 10.85 -7.07
N GLN A 109 -12.16 10.31 -7.81
CA GLN A 109 -13.43 10.98 -8.10
C GLN A 109 -14.28 11.18 -6.83
N GLU A 110 -14.52 10.11 -6.07
CA GLU A 110 -15.39 10.15 -4.89
C GLU A 110 -14.79 10.95 -3.72
N THR A 111 -13.47 11.03 -3.61
CA THR A 111 -12.78 11.77 -2.54
C THR A 111 -12.27 13.15 -2.95
N GLY A 112 -12.39 13.52 -4.23
CA GLY A 112 -11.83 14.76 -4.78
C GLY A 112 -10.30 14.80 -4.85
N ARG A 113 -9.62 13.68 -4.64
CA ARG A 113 -8.14 13.58 -4.55
C ARG A 113 -7.49 13.32 -5.90
N TRP A 114 -7.69 14.22 -6.86
CA TRP A 114 -7.22 14.05 -8.24
C TRP A 114 -5.71 13.85 -8.38
N GLY A 115 -4.92 14.47 -7.49
CA GLY A 115 -3.46 14.36 -7.45
C GLY A 115 -2.91 13.11 -6.76
N ALA A 116 -3.76 12.24 -6.22
CA ALA A 116 -3.31 11.06 -5.47
C ALA A 116 -2.60 10.03 -6.36
N ARG A 117 -1.46 9.51 -5.88
CA ARG A 117 -0.58 8.59 -6.62
C ARG A 117 -0.48 7.23 -5.92
N ARG A 118 -0.67 6.14 -6.67
CA ARG A 118 -0.52 4.74 -6.16
C ARG A 118 0.89 4.41 -5.62
N THR A 119 1.88 5.17 -6.07
CA THR A 119 3.29 5.04 -5.67
C THR A 119 3.65 5.88 -4.45
N ASP A 120 2.74 6.74 -3.98
CA ASP A 120 2.91 7.52 -2.77
C ASP A 120 2.30 6.75 -1.59
N PHE A 121 3.05 6.61 -0.51
CA PHE A 121 2.59 5.82 0.64
C PHE A 121 1.38 6.46 1.33
N ALA A 122 1.38 7.78 1.50
CA ALA A 122 0.31 8.48 2.21
C ALA A 122 -1.00 8.44 1.41
N ASP A 123 -0.92 8.56 0.09
CA ASP A 123 -2.09 8.41 -0.78
C ASP A 123 -2.60 6.96 -0.79
N ALA A 124 -1.69 5.99 -0.88
CA ALA A 124 -2.05 4.58 -0.96
C ALA A 124 -2.65 4.05 0.35
N ILE A 125 -2.09 4.41 1.51
CA ILE A 125 -2.64 3.98 2.80
C ILE A 125 -4.01 4.61 3.07
N ARG A 126 -4.22 5.85 2.61
CA ARG A 126 -5.52 6.54 2.70
C ARG A 126 -6.55 5.89 1.78
N PHE A 127 -6.17 5.52 0.55
CA PHE A 127 -7.01 4.72 -0.35
C PHE A 127 -7.42 3.39 0.29
N ILE A 128 -6.48 2.68 0.92
CA ILE A 128 -6.78 1.41 1.60
C ILE A 128 -7.79 1.64 2.74
N GLY A 129 -7.62 2.71 3.53
CA GLY A 129 -8.56 3.08 4.57
C GLY A 129 -9.96 3.35 4.03
N TRP A 130 -10.07 4.16 2.98
CA TRP A 130 -11.33 4.43 2.27
C TRP A 130 -11.99 3.14 1.77
N TYR A 131 -11.23 2.26 1.11
CA TYR A 131 -11.77 1.04 0.53
C TYR A 131 -12.27 0.06 1.60
N HIS A 132 -11.50 -0.12 2.68
CA HIS A 132 -11.92 -0.96 3.81
C HIS A 132 -13.16 -0.42 4.51
N ARG A 133 -13.24 0.90 4.73
CA ARG A 133 -14.45 1.54 5.29
C ARG A 133 -15.67 1.30 4.40
N GLU A 134 -15.57 1.60 3.12
CA GLU A 134 -16.69 1.39 2.19
C GLU A 134 -17.13 -0.07 2.14
N THR A 135 -16.15 -0.99 2.13
CA THR A 135 -16.39 -2.44 2.13
C THR A 135 -17.06 -2.88 3.43
N ALA A 136 -16.57 -2.42 4.59
CA ALA A 136 -17.13 -2.71 5.90
C ALA A 136 -18.59 -2.23 6.02
N ASP A 137 -18.89 -1.02 5.56
CA ASP A 137 -20.23 -0.45 5.64
C ASP A 137 -21.24 -1.22 4.76
N LYS A 138 -20.80 -1.65 3.57
CA LYS A 138 -21.62 -2.41 2.62
C LYS A 138 -21.81 -3.87 3.03
N LEU A 139 -20.77 -4.50 3.57
CA LEU A 139 -20.78 -5.93 3.94
C LEU A 139 -21.08 -6.19 5.42
N LYS A 140 -21.23 -5.14 6.23
CA LYS A 140 -21.40 -5.22 7.69
C LYS A 140 -20.27 -5.98 8.38
N ILE A 141 -19.05 -5.85 7.84
CA ILE A 141 -17.83 -6.40 8.45
C ILE A 141 -17.32 -5.39 9.49
N GLN A 142 -16.92 -5.86 10.66
CA GLN A 142 -16.32 -4.96 11.66
C GLN A 142 -14.93 -4.50 11.20
N LEU A 143 -14.59 -3.23 11.44
CA LEU A 143 -13.32 -2.68 10.99
C LEU A 143 -12.08 -3.27 11.67
N ASN A 144 -12.28 -3.95 12.80
CA ASN A 144 -11.26 -4.70 13.53
C ASN A 144 -11.26 -6.20 13.19
N ASP A 145 -11.95 -6.63 12.12
CA ASP A 145 -11.97 -8.01 11.63
C ASP A 145 -10.99 -8.17 10.44
N PRO A 146 -9.69 -8.39 10.70
CA PRO A 146 -8.69 -8.50 9.64
C PRO A 146 -8.96 -9.65 8.67
N TYR A 147 -9.59 -10.73 9.15
CA TYR A 147 -9.82 -11.92 8.35
C TYR A 147 -10.81 -11.65 7.22
N ASN A 148 -11.99 -11.12 7.57
CA ASN A 148 -13.03 -10.84 6.59
C ASN A 148 -12.70 -9.60 5.74
N LEU A 149 -12.02 -8.59 6.31
CA LEU A 149 -11.53 -7.45 5.54
C LEU A 149 -10.51 -7.87 4.46
N TYR A 150 -9.59 -8.78 4.77
CA TYR A 150 -8.67 -9.31 3.75
C TYR A 150 -9.42 -10.04 2.64
N LEU A 151 -10.34 -10.94 3.00
CA LEU A 151 -11.10 -11.71 2.01
C LEU A 151 -11.92 -10.81 1.09
N ALA A 152 -12.50 -9.74 1.64
CA ALA A 152 -13.28 -8.77 0.89
C ALA A 152 -12.39 -7.87 0.00
N TYR A 153 -11.24 -7.43 0.50
CA TYR A 153 -10.25 -6.67 -0.28
C TYR A 153 -9.73 -7.50 -1.47
N HIS A 154 -9.36 -8.76 -1.21
CA HIS A 154 -8.80 -9.67 -2.21
C HIS A 154 -9.81 -10.12 -3.27
N SER A 155 -11.06 -10.40 -2.86
CA SER A 155 -12.11 -10.90 -3.76
C SER A 155 -12.91 -9.78 -4.44
N GLY A 156 -12.77 -8.54 -3.94
CA GLY A 156 -13.71 -7.45 -4.22
C GLY A 156 -15.08 -7.66 -3.58
N LEU A 157 -15.87 -6.58 -3.50
CA LEU A 157 -17.19 -6.56 -2.87
C LEU A 157 -18.12 -7.68 -3.39
N THR A 158 -18.33 -7.73 -4.71
CA THR A 158 -19.21 -8.72 -5.36
C THR A 158 -18.69 -10.14 -5.21
N GLY A 159 -17.38 -10.34 -5.29
CA GLY A 159 -16.75 -11.67 -5.14
C GLY A 159 -16.91 -12.21 -3.72
N TYR A 160 -16.77 -11.35 -2.71
CA TYR A 160 -17.00 -11.71 -1.32
C TYR A 160 -18.46 -12.09 -1.07
N LEU A 161 -19.43 -11.27 -1.53
CA LEU A 161 -20.86 -11.56 -1.40
C LEU A 161 -21.25 -12.91 -2.02
N ARG A 162 -20.65 -13.25 -3.18
CA ARG A 162 -20.86 -14.53 -3.86
C ARG A 162 -20.09 -15.69 -3.22
N GLY A 163 -19.30 -15.45 -2.18
CA GLY A 163 -18.49 -16.48 -1.53
C GLY A 163 -17.36 -17.03 -2.41
N ALA A 164 -16.83 -16.24 -3.35
CA ALA A 164 -15.79 -16.68 -4.30
C ALA A 164 -14.51 -17.19 -3.61
N TYR A 165 -14.28 -16.81 -2.36
CA TYR A 165 -13.16 -17.26 -1.53
C TYR A 165 -13.36 -18.64 -0.88
N LYS A 166 -14.61 -19.12 -0.75
CA LYS A 166 -14.93 -20.32 0.06
C LYS A 166 -14.24 -21.58 -0.46
N ASN A 167 -14.15 -21.70 -1.79
CA ASN A 167 -13.53 -22.85 -2.46
C ASN A 167 -12.09 -22.58 -2.90
N ARG A 168 -11.45 -21.54 -2.33
CA ARG A 168 -10.08 -21.12 -2.64
C ARG A 168 -9.19 -21.24 -1.40
N PRO A 169 -8.57 -22.43 -1.16
CA PRO A 169 -7.72 -22.65 0.01
C PRO A 169 -6.61 -21.61 0.15
N GLU A 170 -6.08 -21.10 -0.96
CA GLU A 170 -5.09 -20.03 -1.00
C GLU A 170 -5.61 -18.70 -0.44
N ALA A 171 -6.87 -18.35 -0.72
CA ALA A 171 -7.50 -17.14 -0.18
C ALA A 171 -7.71 -17.26 1.34
N LEU A 172 -8.20 -18.42 1.80
CA LEU A 172 -8.41 -18.69 3.22
C LEU A 172 -7.09 -18.72 4.01
N LYS A 173 -6.03 -19.32 3.44
CA LYS A 173 -4.68 -19.30 4.01
C LYS A 173 -4.10 -17.88 4.04
N GLY A 174 -4.31 -17.11 2.97
CA GLY A 174 -3.93 -15.70 2.90
C GLY A 174 -4.58 -14.88 4.02
N ALA A 175 -5.88 -15.08 4.25
CA ALA A 175 -6.63 -14.39 5.31
C ALA A 175 -6.10 -14.71 6.71
N LYS A 176 -5.74 -15.98 6.97
CA LYS A 176 -5.09 -16.39 8.23
C LYS A 176 -3.75 -15.68 8.42
N ARG A 177 -2.88 -15.74 7.40
CA ARG A 177 -1.57 -15.07 7.44
C ARG A 177 -1.70 -13.55 7.61
N PHE A 178 -2.66 -12.93 6.94
CA PHE A 178 -2.96 -11.51 7.08
C PHE A 178 -3.36 -11.15 8.51
N THR A 179 -4.21 -11.98 9.13
CA THR A 179 -4.66 -11.82 10.51
C THR A 179 -3.48 -11.91 11.49
N GLU A 180 -2.60 -12.90 11.33
CA GLU A 180 -1.39 -13.05 12.14
C GLU A 180 -0.45 -11.84 12.06
N ILE A 181 -0.25 -11.30 10.85
CA ILE A 181 0.57 -10.11 10.61
C ILE A 181 -0.09 -8.88 11.26
N THR A 182 -1.41 -8.73 11.12
CA THR A 182 -2.16 -7.65 11.76
C THR A 182 -1.95 -7.66 13.27
N TYR A 183 -2.11 -8.81 13.93
CA TYR A 183 -1.89 -8.92 15.37
C TYR A 183 -0.44 -8.70 15.79
N THR A 184 0.51 -9.10 14.94
CA THR A 184 1.92 -8.82 15.15
C THR A 184 2.19 -7.32 15.13
N TYR A 185 1.69 -6.61 14.12
CA TYR A 185 1.80 -5.15 14.06
C TYR A 185 1.08 -4.48 15.22
N ALA A 186 -0.10 -4.94 15.62
CA ALA A 186 -0.83 -4.38 16.76
C ALA A 186 -0.01 -4.43 18.06
N ARG A 187 0.61 -5.59 18.36
CA ARG A 187 1.49 -5.73 19.54
C ARG A 187 2.72 -4.84 19.45
N GLN A 188 3.37 -4.78 18.29
CA GLN A 188 4.56 -3.95 18.09
C GLN A 188 4.25 -2.47 18.26
N LEU A 189 3.14 -1.99 17.69
CA LEU A 189 2.77 -0.57 17.73
C LEU A 189 2.48 -0.05 19.14
N GLN A 190 2.08 -0.91 20.07
CA GLN A 190 1.94 -0.56 21.49
C GLN A 190 3.29 -0.34 22.19
N GLN A 191 4.36 -0.89 21.63
CA GLN A 191 5.71 -0.88 22.22
C GLN A 191 6.66 0.08 21.50
N CYS A 192 6.24 0.70 20.39
CA CYS A 192 7.12 1.61 19.68
C CYS A 192 7.41 2.85 20.53
N PRO A 193 8.67 3.34 20.54
CA PRO A 193 8.95 4.67 21.05
C PRO A 193 8.14 5.71 20.24
N GLY A 194 7.56 6.68 20.96
CA GLY A 194 6.71 7.74 20.41
C GLY A 194 7.49 8.82 19.68
#